data_AF-A0A015YEL5-F1
#
_entry.id   AF-A0A015YEL5-F1
#
_cell.length_a   1.000
_cell.length_b   1.000
_cell.length_c   1.000
_cell.angle_alpha   90.00
_cell.angle_beta   90.00
_cell.angle_gamma   90.00
#
_symmetry.space_group_name_H-M   'P 1'
#
loop_
_entity.id
_entity.type
_entity.pdbx_description
1 polymer ?
#
loop_
_entity_poly.entity_id
_entity_poly.type
_entity_poly.pdbx_seq_one_letter_code
_entity_poly.pdbx_strand_id
1 'polypeptide(L)' 'MEYKFDEQSVKELMEWAQTAQLPQELELSKAERIFDVKLCIESDLSCIRAHYPDAFYNPAITRLYRIREKLEEK' A
#
# COMPACT_ATOMS: atom_id res chain seq x y z
N MET A 1 2.78 14.40 2.95
CA MET A 1 1.38 14.37 3.43
C MET A 1 1.32 13.51 4.67
N GLU A 2 0.38 13.77 5.58
CA GLU A 2 0.12 12.86 6.68
C GLU A 2 -0.86 11.78 6.21
N TYR A 3 -0.47 10.51 6.28
CA TYR A 3 -1.33 9.40 5.87
C TYR A 3 -2.48 9.21 6.85
N LYS A 4 -3.65 8.84 6.33
CA LYS A 4 -4.85 8.60 7.13
C LYS A 4 -4.97 7.12 7.47
N PHE A 5 -5.29 6.82 8.72
CA PHE A 5 -5.42 5.44 9.22
C PHE A 5 -6.82 5.17 9.79
N ASP A 6 -7.79 6.07 9.59
CA ASP A 6 -9.19 5.83 9.91
C ASP A 6 -9.80 4.74 9.01
N GLU A 7 -10.82 4.05 9.52
CA GLU A 7 -11.41 2.86 8.91
C GLU A 7 -11.83 3.10 7.46
N GLN A 8 -12.45 4.24 7.19
CA GLN A 8 -12.92 4.60 5.85
C GLN A 8 -11.74 4.76 4.89
N SER A 9 -10.72 5.53 5.27
CA SER A 9 -9.53 5.75 4.44
C SER A 9 -8.75 4.45 4.16
N VAL A 10 -8.65 3.56 5.16
CA VAL A 10 -7.98 2.26 4.99
C VAL A 10 -8.77 1.34 4.07
N LYS A 11 -10.10 1.30 4.21
CA LYS A 11 -10.96 0.50 3.35
C LYS A 11 -10.87 0.94 1.88
N GLU A 12 -10.96 2.24 1.61
CA GLU A 12 -10.81 2.81 0.26
C GLU A 12 -9.44 2.48 -0.35
N LEU A 13 -8.37 2.55 0.45
CA LEU A 13 -7.02 2.20 0.00
C LEU A 13 -6.91 0.71 -0.34
N MET A 14 -7.52 -0.16 0.45
CA MET A 14 -7.54 -1.60 0.18
C MET A 14 -8.35 -1.96 -1.07
N GLU A 15 -9.46 -1.26 -1.33
CA GLU A 15 -10.27 -1.44 -2.54
C GLU A 15 -9.51 -0.98 -3.80
N TRP A 16 -8.86 0.18 -3.72
CA TRP A 16 -7.95 0.65 -4.76
C TRP A 16 -6.84 -0.38 -5.05
N ALA A 17 -6.16 -0.88 -4.01
CA ALA A 17 -5.03 -1.80 -4.18
C ALA A 17 -5.43 -3.14 -4.84
N GLN A 18 -6.69 -3.56 -4.69
CA GLN A 18 -7.22 -4.77 -5.32
C GLN A 18 -7.58 -4.59 -6.81
N THR A 19 -7.86 -3.35 -7.23
CA THR A 19 -8.39 -3.04 -8.57
C THR A 19 -7.41 -2.26 -9.45
N ALA A 20 -6.35 -1.71 -8.87
CA ALA A 20 -5.33 -0.95 -9.56
C ALA A 20 -4.60 -1.80 -10.63
N GLN A 21 -4.24 -1.15 -11.74
CA GLN A 21 -3.31 -1.73 -12.70
C GLN A 21 -1.88 -1.55 -12.17
N LEU A 22 -1.21 -2.66 -11.88
CA LEU A 22 0.09 -2.66 -11.24
C LEU A 22 1.20 -2.98 -12.25
N PRO A 23 2.32 -2.24 -12.25
CA PRO A 23 3.52 -2.66 -12.98
C PRO A 23 4.16 -3.88 -12.31
N GLN A 24 5.04 -4.59 -13.01
CA GLN A 24 5.79 -5.71 -12.42
C GLN A 24 6.68 -5.23 -11.26
N GLU A 25 7.47 -4.18 -11.50
CA GLU A 25 8.38 -3.59 -10.55
C GLU A 25 8.11 -2.09 -10.34
N LEU A 26 8.47 -1.57 -9.17
CA LEU A 26 8.30 -0.18 -8.80
C LEU A 26 9.43 0.29 -7.88
N GLU A 27 10.08 1.39 -8.24
CA GLU A 27 11.02 2.07 -7.36
C GLU A 27 10.28 3.15 -6.56
N LEU A 28 10.13 2.94 -5.25
CA LEU A 28 9.52 3.92 -4.35
C LEU A 28 10.50 5.03 -3.99
N SER A 29 11.79 4.70 -3.89
CA SER A 29 12.88 5.65 -3.65
C SER A 29 14.21 5.06 -4.12
N LYS A 30 15.29 5.86 -4.11
CA LYS A 30 16.65 5.39 -4.43
C LYS A 30 17.12 4.18 -3.59
N ALA A 31 16.54 4.00 -2.40
CA ALA A 31 16.91 2.91 -1.48
C ALA A 31 15.88 1.77 -1.45
N GLU A 32 14.77 1.89 -2.18
CA GLU A 32 13.64 0.95 -2.07
C GLU A 32 13.03 0.67 -3.44
N ARG A 33 13.22 -0.57 -3.89
CA ARG A 33 12.62 -1.12 -5.09
C ARG A 33 11.83 -2.38 -4.75
N ILE A 34 10.62 -2.45 -5.28
CA ILE A 34 9.73 -3.60 -5.23
C ILE A 34 9.84 -4.32 -6.59
N PHE A 35 10.26 -5.58 -6.59
CA PHE A 35 10.43 -6.37 -7.83
C PHE A 35 9.16 -7.12 -8.27
N ASP A 36 8.25 -7.35 -7.33
CA ASP A 36 6.92 -7.90 -7.58
C ASP A 36 5.90 -7.08 -6.80
N VAL A 37 5.33 -6.08 -7.47
CA VAL A 37 4.39 -5.14 -6.86
C VAL A 37 3.11 -5.84 -6.45
N LYS A 38 2.66 -6.83 -7.23
CA LYS A 38 1.43 -7.57 -6.95
C LYS A 38 1.58 -8.39 -5.67
N LEU A 39 2.65 -9.18 -5.55
CA LEU A 39 2.92 -9.97 -4.35
C LEU A 39 3.10 -9.09 -3.11
N CYS A 40 3.78 -7.95 -3.27
CA CYS A 40 3.96 -6.97 -2.19
C CYS A 40 2.61 -6.43 -1.67
N ILE A 41 1.73 -6.00 -2.58
CA ILE A 41 0.38 -5.53 -2.24
C ILE A 41 -0.45 -6.64 -1.61
N GLU A 42 -0.42 -7.86 -2.13
CA GLU A 42 -1.15 -9.00 -1.55
C GLU A 42 -0.70 -9.29 -0.11
N SER A 43 0.61 -9.22 0.16
CA SER A 43 1.16 -9.36 1.51
C SER A 43 0.72 -8.23 2.44
N ASP A 44 0.70 -6.97 1.97
CA ASP A 44 0.21 -5.84 2.75
C ASP A 44 -1.27 -5.94 3.06
N LEU A 45 -2.09 -6.31 2.07
CA LEU A 45 -3.51 -6.51 2.26
C LEU A 45 -3.78 -7.63 3.27
N SER A 46 -3.02 -8.72 3.23
CA SER A 46 -3.10 -9.79 4.23
C SER A 46 -2.75 -9.29 5.63
N CYS A 47 -1.69 -8.50 5.75
CA CYS A 47 -1.26 -7.90 7.02
C CYS A 47 -2.34 -6.96 7.59
N ILE A 48 -2.91 -6.09 6.76
CA ILE A 48 -3.95 -5.14 7.17
C ILE A 48 -5.20 -5.90 7.64
N ARG A 49 -5.65 -6.92 6.89
CA ARG A 49 -6.81 -7.74 7.26
C ARG A 49 -6.64 -8.46 8.60
N ALA A 50 -5.43 -8.90 8.92
CA ALA A 50 -5.15 -9.67 10.13
C ALA A 50 -4.98 -8.78 11.38
N HIS A 51 -4.52 -7.54 11.21
CA HIS A 51 -4.01 -6.75 12.33
C HIS A 51 -4.64 -5.37 12.50
N TYR A 52 -5.32 -4.81 11.49
CA TYR A 52 -6.00 -3.52 11.66
C TYR A 52 -7.10 -3.63 12.74
N PRO A 53 -7.21 -2.68 13.68
CA PRO A 53 -6.60 -1.33 13.70
C PRO A 53 -5.32 -1.16 14.54
N ASP A 54 -4.51 -2.21 14.75
CA ASP A 54 -3.26 -2.10 15.49
C ASP A 54 -2.21 -1.24 14.74
N ALA A 55 -1.85 -0.11 15.35
CA ALA A 55 -0.92 0.87 14.80
C ALA A 55 0.49 0.31 14.56
N PHE A 56 0.89 -0.79 15.23
CA PHE A 56 2.15 -1.47 14.96
C PHE A 56 2.28 -1.91 13.49
N TYR A 57 1.14 -2.21 12.84
CA TYR A 57 1.08 -2.70 11.46
C TYR A 57 0.77 -1.59 10.43
N ASN A 58 0.71 -0.32 10.84
CA ASN A 58 0.58 0.84 9.94
C ASN A 58 1.65 0.92 8.83
N PRO A 59 2.87 0.34 8.95
CA PRO A 59 3.79 0.29 7.82
C PRO A 59 3.22 -0.37 6.55
N ALA A 60 2.31 -1.34 6.67
CA ALA A 60 1.64 -1.95 5.51
C ALA A 60 0.73 -0.94 4.79
N ILE A 61 -0.08 -0.21 5.57
CA ILE A 61 -0.96 0.86 5.05
C ILE A 61 -0.13 1.99 4.43
N THR A 62 0.95 2.38 5.10
CA THR A 62 1.90 3.40 4.62
C THR A 62 2.50 3.01 3.27
N ARG A 63 2.88 1.74 3.09
CA ARG A 63 3.42 1.25 1.82
C ARG A 63 2.38 1.29 0.70
N LEU A 64 1.14 0.91 0.96
CA LEU A 64 0.05 1.03 -0.03
C LEU A 64 -0.15 2.49 -0.47
N TYR A 65 -0.12 3.46 0.45
CA TYR A 65 -0.19 4.87 0.07
C TYR A 65 0.98 5.30 -0.81
N ARG A 66 2.21 4.94 -0.44
CA ARG A 66 3.42 5.28 -1.22
C ARG A 66 3.39 4.67 -2.62
N ILE A 67 2.91 3.43 -2.75
CA ILE A 67 2.73 2.80 -4.06
C ILE A 67 1.68 3.58 -4.86
N ARG A 68 0.53 3.91 -4.26
CA ARG A 68 -0.52 4.69 -4.93
C ARG A 68 -0.03 6.04 -5.43
N GLU A 69 0.60 6.82 -4.56
CA GLU A 69 1.20 8.11 -4.90
C GLU A 69 2.16 7.95 -6.07
N LYS A 70 3.05 6.96 -6.04
CA LYS A 70 4.03 6.74 -7.12
C LYS A 70 3.40 6.36 -8.46
N LEU A 71 2.25 5.69 -8.46
CA LEU A 71 1.52 5.32 -9.67
C LEU A 71 0.66 6.46 -10.22
N GLU A 72 0.13 7.32 -9.35
CA GLU A 72 -0.75 8.45 -9.69
C GLU A 72 0.03 9.74 -10.00
N GLU A 73 1.26 9.93 -9.48
CA GLU A 73 2.16 11.05 -9.78
C GLU A 73 2.76 11.02 -11.22
N LYS A 74 2.16 10.27 -12.15
CA LYS A 74 2.58 10.19 -13.55
C LYS A 74 1.96 11.26 -14.43
#